data_AF-A0A949P1B1-F1
#
_entry.id   AF-A0A949P1B1-F1
#
_cell.length_a   1.000
_cell.length_b   1.000
_cell.length_c   1.000
_cell.angle_alpha   90.00
_cell.angle_beta   90.00
_cell.angle_gamma   90.00
#
_symmetry.space_group_name_H-M   'P 1'
#
loop_
_entity.id
_entity.type
_entity.pdbx_description
1 polymer ?
#
loop_
_entity_poly.entity_id
_entity_poly.type
_entity_poly.pdbx_seq_one_letter_code
_entity_poly.pdbx_strand_id
1 'polypeptide(L)'
;MVFFIRLKIGFFETKFCTMSVRDKAVRLYSENMYEDKQTIIHDGEILSIAIINKGRKATEIEIHSTEKIYVGHCIDTKDKDEIANAFLREFGSKVQIE
;
A
#
# COMPACT_ATOMS: atom_id res chain seq x y z
N MET A 1 1.97 1.47 -10.99
CA MET A 1 1.21 2.68 -10.61
C MET A 1 1.83 3.29 -9.37
N VAL A 2 1.77 4.61 -9.19
CA VAL A 2 2.30 5.31 -8.01
C VAL A 2 1.17 6.02 -7.28
N PHE A 3 1.13 5.90 -5.95
CA PHE A 3 0.10 6.46 -5.09
C PHE A 3 0.73 7.17 -3.88
N PHE A 4 0.08 8.21 -3.40
CA PHE A 4 0.44 8.85 -2.14
C PHE A 4 -0.38 8.26 -1.01
N ILE A 5 0.29 7.72 0.00
CA ILE A 5 -0.34 7.10 1.16
C ILE A 5 0.16 7.72 2.46
N ARG A 6 -0.66 7.63 3.50
CA ARG A 6 -0.20 7.71 4.89
C ARG A 6 -0.03 6.29 5.43
N LEU A 7 1.22 5.88 5.63
CA LEU A 7 1.59 4.58 6.16
C LEU A 7 1.61 4.64 7.69
N LYS A 8 0.96 3.68 8.35
CA LYS A 8 1.05 3.51 9.81
C LYS A 8 2.40 2.90 10.17
N ILE A 9 3.15 3.58 11.03
CA ILE A 9 4.50 3.17 11.45
C ILE A 9 4.61 2.93 12.97
N GLY A 10 3.52 3.13 13.71
CA GLY A 10 3.42 2.91 15.14
C GLY A 10 1.97 2.91 15.59
N PHE A 11 1.73 2.90 16.91
CA PHE A 11 0.36 2.82 17.43
C PHE A 11 -0.49 4.05 17.06
N PHE A 12 0.11 5.25 17.12
CA PHE A 12 -0.56 6.53 16.83
C PHE A 12 0.08 7.32 15.68
N GLU A 13 1.19 6.84 15.10
CA GLU A 13 1.97 7.60 14.14
C GLU A 13 1.76 7.09 12.71
N THR A 14 1.56 8.03 11.79
CA THR A 14 1.55 7.78 10.35
C THR A 14 2.57 8.67 9.67
N LYS A 15 3.17 8.17 8.58
CA LYS A 15 4.10 8.93 7.74
C LYS A 15 3.59 9.03 6.32
N PHE A 16 3.88 10.16 5.69
CA PHE A 16 3.67 10.31 4.26
C PHE A 16 4.67 9.42 3.51
N CYS A 17 4.14 8.61 2.61
CA CYS A 17 4.94 7.72 1.79
C CYS A 17 4.40 7.70 0.37
N THR A 18 5.32 7.56 -0.57
CA THR A 18 4.98 7.24 -1.95
C THR A 18 5.03 5.73 -2.10
N MET A 19 3.94 5.14 -2.59
CA MET A 19 3.82 3.71 -2.84
C MET A 19 3.79 3.43 -4.34
N SER A 20 4.61 2.49 -4.80
CA SER A 20 4.60 2.03 -6.19
C SER A 20 4.26 0.54 -6.24
N VAL A 21 3.29 0.21 -7.10
CA VAL A 21 2.84 -1.17 -7.36
C VAL A 21 3.17 -1.49 -8.81
N ARG A 22 4.21 -2.30 -9.03
CA ARG A 22 4.70 -2.73 -10.35
C ARG A 22 5.71 -3.86 -10.22
N ASP A 23 5.91 -4.62 -11.30
CA ASP A 23 6.93 -5.66 -11.41
C ASP A 23 6.80 -6.72 -10.31
N LYS A 24 5.56 -7.12 -9.98
CA LYS A 24 5.27 -8.07 -8.90
C LYS A 24 5.89 -7.65 -7.56
N ALA A 25 5.93 -6.35 -7.27
CA ALA A 25 6.45 -5.83 -6.02
C ALA A 25 5.73 -4.55 -5.58
N VAL A 26 5.62 -4.37 -4.27
CA VAL A 26 5.21 -3.12 -3.64
C VAL A 26 6.47 -2.41 -3.15
N ARG A 27 6.65 -1.15 -3.54
CA ARG A 27 7.77 -0.30 -3.11
C ARG A 27 7.21 0.87 -2.32
N LEU A 28 7.69 1.03 -1.09
CA LEU A 28 7.34 2.13 -0.20
C LEU A 28 8.56 3.04 -0.06
N TYR A 29 8.36 4.31 -0.36
CA TYR A 29 9.36 5.36 -0.22
C TYR A 29 8.88 6.32 0.86
N SER A 30 9.55 6.32 2.02
CA SER A 30 9.29 7.32 3.05
C SER A 30 10.12 8.56 2.77
N GLU A 31 9.47 9.70 2.56
CA GLU A 31 10.15 10.98 2.48
C GLU A 31 10.57 11.41 3.88
N ASN A 32 11.81 11.10 4.26
CA ASN A 32 12.42 11.60 5.47
C ASN A 32 13.63 12.42 5.03
N MET A 33 13.72 13.70 5.44
CA MET A 33 14.76 14.64 4.98
C MET A 33 16.22 14.19 5.18
N TYR A 34 16.45 13.08 5.87
CA TYR A 34 17.78 12.61 6.28
C TYR A 34 18.12 11.18 5.86
N GLU A 35 17.15 10.38 5.38
CA GLU A 35 17.39 9.00 4.95
C GLU A 35 16.25 8.53 4.03
N ASP A 36 16.57 8.33 2.74
CA ASP A 36 15.68 7.66 1.79
C ASP A 36 15.63 6.16 2.11
N LYS A 37 14.77 5.79 3.05
CA LYS A 37 14.47 4.37 3.31
C LYS A 37 13.42 3.88 2.33
N GLN A 38 13.90 3.17 1.31
CA GLN A 38 13.06 2.37 0.44
C GLN A 38 12.80 1.01 1.09
N THR A 39 11.53 0.65 1.23
CA THR A 39 11.12 -0.73 1.54
C THR A 39 10.58 -1.36 0.27
N ILE A 40 11.05 -2.56 -0.08
CA ILE A 40 10.55 -3.34 -1.21
C ILE A 40 9.97 -4.63 -0.65
N ILE A 41 8.75 -4.95 -1.06
CA ILE A 41 8.06 -6.18 -0.70
C ILE A 41 7.77 -6.91 -2.02
N HIS A 42 8.46 -8.02 -2.24
CA HIS A 42 8.30 -8.83 -3.45
C HIS A 42 7.06 -9.74 -3.35
N ASP A 43 6.51 -10.14 -4.48
CA ASP A 43 5.34 -11.04 -4.54
C ASP A 43 5.53 -12.32 -3.71
N GLY A 44 6.72 -12.91 -3.71
CA GLY A 44 7.03 -14.10 -2.90
C GLY A 44 6.92 -13.88 -1.38
N GLU A 45 7.01 -12.63 -0.93
CA GLU A 45 6.88 -12.23 0.47
C GLU A 45 5.45 -11.81 0.82
N ILE A 46 4.61 -11.53 -0.18
CA ILE A 46 3.23 -11.11 0.02
C ILE A 46 2.33 -12.33 0.14
N LEU A 47 1.67 -12.43 1.30
CA LEU A 47 0.69 -13.46 1.63
C LEU A 47 -0.70 -13.05 1.16
N SER A 48 -1.12 -11.83 1.46
CA SER A 48 -2.41 -11.26 1.05
C SER A 48 -2.38 -9.73 1.04
N ILE A 49 -3.33 -9.15 0.31
CA ILE A 49 -3.54 -7.71 0.22
C ILE A 49 -5.03 -7.44 0.37
N ALA A 50 -5.42 -6.59 1.31
CA ALA A 50 -6.78 -6.10 1.45
C ALA A 50 -6.87 -4.63 1.03
N ILE A 51 -7.87 -4.30 0.22
CA ILE A 51 -8.18 -2.94 -0.23
C ILE A 51 -9.58 -2.61 0.25
N ILE A 52 -9.65 -1.75 1.24
CA ILE A 52 -10.88 -1.47 1.99
C ILE A 52 -11.42 -0.10 1.54
N ASN A 53 -12.56 -0.12 0.86
CA ASN A 53 -13.20 1.04 0.24
C ASN A 53 -14.52 1.38 0.93
N LYS A 54 -14.45 2.01 2.11
CA LYS A 54 -15.63 2.40 2.90
C LYS A 54 -16.24 3.73 2.44
N GLY A 55 -16.85 3.74 1.24
CA GLY A 55 -17.67 4.84 0.74
C GLY A 55 -16.95 6.18 0.67
N ARG A 56 -17.28 7.13 1.57
CA ARG A 56 -16.65 8.48 1.62
C ARG A 56 -15.29 8.53 2.33
N LYS A 57 -14.86 7.44 2.98
CA LYS A 57 -13.55 7.39 3.64
C LYS A 57 -12.42 7.21 2.64
N ALA A 58 -11.19 7.56 3.06
CA ALA A 58 -9.98 7.21 2.33
C ALA A 58 -9.89 5.69 2.12
N THR A 59 -9.42 5.27 0.96
CA THR A 59 -9.11 3.87 0.66
C THR A 59 -8.00 3.41 1.60
N GLU A 60 -8.25 2.34 2.34
CA GLU A 60 -7.26 1.71 3.21
C GLU A 60 -6.66 0.50 2.49
N ILE A 61 -5.35 0.32 2.65
CA ILE A 61 -4.57 -0.74 2.07
C ILE A 61 -3.86 -1.45 3.22
N GLU A 62 -4.04 -2.76 3.26
CA GLU A 62 -3.38 -3.64 4.22
C GLU A 62 -2.63 -4.74 3.45
N ILE A 63 -1.31 -4.79 3.62
CA ILE A 63 -0.43 -5.78 2.96
C ILE A 63 0.13 -6.69 4.03
N HIS A 64 -0.25 -7.96 3.97
CA HIS A 64 0.29 -9.01 4.82
C HIS A 64 1.51 -9.59 4.14
N SER A 65 2.69 -9.33 4.71
CA SER A 65 3.92 -9.97 4.28
C SER A 65 4.36 -11.05 5.26
N THR A 66 5.34 -11.86 4.86
CA THR A 66 6.00 -12.86 5.72
C THR A 66 6.62 -12.26 6.97
N GLU A 67 7.09 -11.01 6.93
CA GLU A 67 7.76 -10.36 8.06
C GLU A 67 6.80 -9.57 8.95
N LYS A 68 5.87 -8.82 8.35
CA LYS A 68 4.94 -7.93 9.06
C LYS A 68 3.75 -7.49 8.21
N ILE A 69 2.83 -6.78 8.84
CA ILE A 69 1.68 -6.16 8.20
C ILE A 69 1.97 -4.68 7.97
N TYR A 70 1.71 -4.21 6.75
CA TYR A 70 1.77 -2.80 6.39
C TYR A 70 0.36 -2.28 6.22
N VAL A 71 0.00 -1.22 6.94
CA VAL A 71 -1.33 -0.60 6.85
C VAL A 71 -1.16 0.86 6.47
N GLY A 72 -1.91 1.32 5.46
CA GLY A 72 -1.90 2.72 5.07
C GLY A 72 -3.20 3.16 4.44
N HIS A 73 -3.39 4.48 4.33
CA HIS A 73 -4.55 5.06 3.68
C HIS A 73 -4.12 5.96 2.53
N CYS A 74 -4.80 5.86 1.40
CA CYS A 74 -4.60 6.74 0.27
C CYS A 74 -4.99 8.17 0.60
N ILE A 75 -4.14 9.11 0.21
CA ILE A 75 -4.37 10.54 0.45
C ILE A 75 -5.31 11.10 -0.61
N ASP A 76 -5.14 10.68 -1.87
CA ASP A 76 -6.09 11.01 -2.93
C ASP A 76 -7.20 9.95 -2.99
N THR A 77 -8.43 10.42 -3.01
CA THR A 77 -9.65 9.61 -3.03
C THR A 77 -10.28 9.51 -4.41
N LYS A 78 -9.70 10.18 -5.41
CA LYS A 78 -10.18 10.13 -6.80
C LYS A 78 -9.84 8.82 -7.52
N ASP A 79 -8.87 8.07 -6.99
CA ASP A 79 -8.25 6.95 -7.70
C ASP A 79 -8.55 5.58 -7.09
N LYS A 80 -9.69 5.43 -6.39
CA LYS A 80 -10.03 4.19 -5.64
C LYS A 80 -9.99 2.94 -6.52
N ASP A 81 -10.59 3.05 -7.70
CA ASP A 81 -10.65 1.95 -8.66
C ASP A 81 -9.27 1.69 -9.28
N GLU A 82 -8.47 2.73 -9.49
CA GLU A 82 -7.11 2.59 -10.03
C GLU A 82 -6.18 1.87 -9.06
N ILE A 83 -6.32 2.14 -7.76
CA ILE A 83 -5.58 1.43 -6.71
C ILE A 83 -5.94 -0.05 -6.74
N ALA A 84 -7.24 -0.37 -6.69
CA ALA A 84 -7.72 -1.74 -6.74
C ALA A 84 -7.21 -2.47 -8.00
N ASN A 85 -7.35 -1.84 -9.17
CA ASN A 85 -6.89 -2.39 -10.44
C ASN A 85 -5.38 -2.59 -10.51
N ALA A 86 -4.58 -1.68 -9.95
CA ALA A 86 -3.12 -1.81 -9.93
C ALA A 86 -2.69 -3.03 -9.11
N PHE A 87 -3.28 -3.24 -7.94
CA PHE A 87 -3.01 -4.40 -7.11
C PHE A 87 -3.53 -5.70 -7.74
N LEU A 88 -4.76 -5.71 -8.27
CA LEU A 88 -5.32 -6.88 -8.95
C LEU A 88 -4.46 -7.32 -10.14
N ARG A 89 -3.96 -6.36 -10.93
CA ARG A 89 -3.09 -6.64 -12.08
C ARG A 89 -1.77 -7.28 -11.66
N GLU A 90 -1.17 -6.80 -10.58
CA GLU A 90 0.14 -7.29 -10.11
C GLU A 90 0.02 -8.55 -9.26
N PHE A 91 -0.98 -8.71 -8.41
CA PHE A 91 -1.02 -9.78 -7.38
C PHE A 91 -2.22 -10.72 -7.50
N GLY A 92 -3.19 -10.42 -8.37
CA GLY A 92 -4.29 -11.32 -8.74
C GLY A 92 -5.03 -11.87 -7.52
N SER A 93 -4.96 -13.19 -7.34
CA SER A 93 -5.68 -13.93 -6.30
C SER A 93 -5.29 -13.59 -4.86
N LYS A 94 -4.18 -12.86 -4.65
CA LYS A 94 -3.78 -12.38 -3.32
C LYS A 94 -4.57 -11.15 -2.85
N VAL A 95 -5.30 -10.51 -3.77
CA VAL A 95 -6.01 -9.26 -3.49
C VAL A 95 -7.46 -9.54 -3.13
N GLN A 96 -7.88 -8.97 -2.00
CA GLN A 96 -9.26 -8.94 -1.53
C GLN A 96 -9.73 -7.48 -1.50
N ILE A 97 -10.95 -7.24 -1.96
CA ILE A 97 -11.57 -5.91 -1.98
C ILE A 97 -12.78 -5.94 -1.06
N GLU A 98 -12.84 -5.00 -0.12
CA GLU A 98 -13.86 -4.91 0.94
C GLU A 98 -14.59 -3.57 0.94
#